data_AF-A0A2V6H4T3-F1
#
_entry.id   AF-A0A2V6H4T3-F1
#
_cell.length_a   1.000
_cell.length_b   1.000
_cell.length_c   1.000
_cell.angle_alpha   90.00
_cell.angle_beta   90.00
_cell.angle_gamma   90.00
#
_symmetry.space_group_name_H-M   'P 1'
#
loop_
_entity.id
_entity.type
_entity.pdbx_description
1 polymer ?
#
loop_
_entity_poly.entity_id
_entity_poly.type
_entity_poly.pdbx_seq_one_letter_code
_entity_poly.pdbx_strand_id
1 'polypeptide(L)'
;MRKPHRDSRGGTLRNQNAPGFDRRANRTPSRREAVDVEASLREKEKLLCEAEQNLAALERTLAEKQSRLDVLRQLNEEGEGLAEGSQAVLKGLDDPDKFRETIAGSLVAHLDVDPKFVPAIEAALGRNLHAVVLKDPSVAPEIIARLRKKKLGQAALLIPQLTGSPQKPALKSLPAGALAWAMDKLIAPSSLEPFVRQLLGNVVIFSDFQQALEHCWSAKRKLPIWRKKKPR
;
A
#
# COMPACT_ATOMS: atom_id res chain seq x y z
N MET A 1 48.14 78.93 79.95
CA MET A 1 46.66 79.11 79.86
C MET A 1 45.94 77.80 80.20
N ARG A 2 44.99 77.89 81.13
CA ARG A 2 43.76 77.10 81.41
C ARG A 2 43.56 75.68 80.80
N LYS A 3 43.77 74.63 81.62
CA LYS A 3 42.83 73.62 82.21
C LYS A 3 41.42 73.37 81.55
N PRO A 4 40.72 72.25 81.87
CA PRO A 4 40.84 70.84 81.42
C PRO A 4 39.45 70.29 80.98
N HIS A 5 39.24 68.98 80.74
CA HIS A 5 38.28 68.15 81.50
C HIS A 5 38.19 66.70 81.00
N ARG A 6 38.06 65.82 81.98
CA ARG A 6 37.89 64.36 81.95
C ARG A 6 36.40 64.05 81.81
N ASP A 7 36.03 63.05 81.01
CA ASP A 7 34.73 62.38 81.15
C ASP A 7 34.89 60.85 81.22
N SER A 8 34.27 60.29 82.23
CA SER A 8 34.15 58.87 82.56
C SER A 8 32.83 58.71 83.29
N ARG A 9 31.97 57.80 82.79
CA ARG A 9 30.81 57.12 83.40
C ARG A 9 29.85 56.78 82.23
N GLY A 10 29.49 55.53 81.92
CA GLY A 10 29.17 54.42 82.80
C GLY A 10 27.75 54.60 83.36
N GLY A 11 26.72 54.20 82.61
CA GLY A 11 25.32 54.33 83.02
C GLY A 11 24.29 53.87 81.99
N THR A 12 23.91 52.60 82.12
CA THR A 12 22.72 51.84 81.67
C THR A 12 21.49 52.64 81.25
N LEU A 13 20.83 52.25 80.14
CA LEU A 13 19.36 52.25 80.00
C LEU A 13 18.92 51.30 78.86
N ARG A 14 18.30 50.18 79.27
CA ARG A 14 17.04 49.61 78.77
C ARG A 14 16.77 49.73 77.26
N ASN A 15 16.88 48.59 76.54
CA ASN A 15 16.09 48.39 75.32
C ASN A 15 15.26 47.11 75.45
N GLN A 16 13.94 47.28 75.49
CA GLN A 16 12.92 46.24 75.42
C GLN A 16 12.38 46.22 73.99
N ASN A 17 12.02 45.02 73.52
CA ASN A 17 11.22 44.69 72.32
C ASN A 17 11.99 44.14 71.12
N ALA A 18 11.99 42.81 71.02
CA ALA A 18 11.86 42.11 69.74
C ALA A 18 11.18 40.74 69.96
N PRO A 19 9.85 40.61 69.78
CA PRO A 19 9.24 39.34 69.46
C PRO A 19 9.20 39.21 67.92
N GLY A 20 9.80 38.14 67.41
CA GLY A 20 9.80 37.84 65.98
C GLY A 20 9.91 36.35 65.75
N PHE A 21 9.06 35.56 66.42
CA PHE A 21 8.78 34.20 66.00
C PHE A 21 8.20 34.27 64.60
N ASP A 22 9.05 34.00 63.61
CA ASP A 22 8.66 33.81 62.22
C ASP A 22 7.76 32.58 62.18
N ARG A 23 6.44 32.83 62.33
CA ARG A 23 5.43 31.80 62.11
C ARG A 23 5.60 31.39 60.66
N ARG A 24 6.31 30.28 60.44
CA ARG A 24 6.12 29.44 59.27
C ARG A 24 4.62 29.39 59.04
N ALA A 25 4.17 30.08 57.99
CA ALA A 25 2.83 29.98 57.49
C ALA A 25 2.71 28.55 56.99
N ASN A 26 2.39 27.63 57.90
CA ASN A 26 1.89 26.31 57.58
C ASN A 26 0.50 26.57 57.01
N ARG A 27 0.46 26.99 55.74
CA ARG A 27 -0.74 27.01 54.92
C ARG A 27 -1.10 25.55 54.74
N THR A 28 -1.85 25.00 55.70
CA THR A 28 -2.62 23.79 55.43
C THR A 28 -3.49 24.12 54.22
N PRO A 29 -3.37 23.38 53.11
CA PRO A 29 -4.22 23.62 51.96
C PRO A 29 -5.68 23.56 52.44
N SER A 30 -6.47 24.53 52.00
CA SER A 30 -7.88 24.59 52.39
C SER A 30 -8.54 23.27 51.96
N ARG A 31 -9.43 22.70 52.78
CA ARG A 31 -10.09 21.41 52.50
C ARG A 31 -10.71 21.34 51.09
N ARG A 32 -11.05 22.48 50.50
CA ARG A 32 -11.53 22.62 49.10
C ARG A 32 -10.44 22.36 48.07
N GLU A 33 -9.23 22.90 48.26
CA GLU A 33 -8.09 22.70 47.35
C GLU A 33 -7.66 21.22 47.32
N ALA A 34 -7.70 20.54 48.47
CA ALA A 34 -7.43 19.10 48.54
C ALA A 34 -8.46 18.28 47.75
N VAL A 35 -9.74 18.65 47.84
CA VAL A 35 -10.83 17.99 47.10
C VAL A 35 -10.73 18.24 45.59
N ASP A 36 -10.35 19.45 45.17
CA ASP A 36 -10.17 19.79 43.75
C ASP A 36 -8.97 19.04 43.13
N VAL A 37 -7.87 18.89 43.88
CA VAL A 37 -6.70 18.12 43.45
C VAL A 37 -7.05 16.63 43.32
N GLU A 38 -7.78 16.06 44.29
CA GLU A 38 -8.26 14.68 44.22
C GLU A 38 -9.21 14.45 43.04
N ALA A 39 -10.10 15.40 42.75
CA ALA A 39 -11.01 15.32 41.61
C ALA A 39 -10.23 15.36 40.27
N SER A 40 -9.26 16.28 40.14
CA SER A 40 -8.41 16.37 38.94
C SER A 40 -7.52 15.12 38.77
N LEU A 41 -7.05 14.51 39.86
CA LEU A 41 -6.29 13.27 39.81
C LEU A 41 -7.15 12.13 39.27
N ARG A 42 -8.36 11.95 39.80
CA ARG A 42 -9.31 10.91 39.33
C ARG A 42 -9.68 11.09 37.86
N GLU A 43 -9.87 12.32 37.40
CA GLU A 43 -10.14 12.60 36.00
C GLU A 43 -8.96 12.19 35.10
N LYS A 44 -7.73 12.54 35.50
CA LYS A 44 -6.51 12.14 34.75
C LYS A 44 -6.31 10.62 34.75
N GLU A 45 -6.56 9.94 35.88
CA GLU A 45 -6.50 8.47 35.96
C GLU A 45 -7.53 7.82 35.02
N LYS A 46 -8.74 8.38 34.94
CA LYS A 46 -9.76 7.90 34.00
C LYS A 46 -9.31 8.09 32.55
N LEU A 47 -8.80 9.27 32.20
CA LEU A 47 -8.27 9.54 30.86
C LEU A 47 -7.08 8.65 30.51
N LEU A 48 -6.19 8.38 31.46
CA LEU A 48 -5.08 7.45 31.28
C LEU A 48 -5.61 6.05 30.98
N CYS A 49 -6.56 5.56 31.78
CA CYS A 49 -7.15 4.23 31.60
C CYS A 49 -7.86 4.11 30.24
N GLU A 50 -8.60 5.14 29.81
CA GLU A 50 -9.22 5.19 28.48
C GLU A 50 -8.16 5.17 27.36
N ALA A 51 -7.07 5.93 27.52
CA ALA A 51 -5.97 5.94 26.56
C ALA A 51 -5.25 4.58 26.49
N GLU A 52 -5.02 3.92 27.62
CA GLU A 52 -4.41 2.58 27.69
C GLU A 52 -5.31 1.52 27.02
N GLN A 53 -6.62 1.58 27.25
CA GLN A 53 -7.58 0.69 26.59
C GLN A 53 -7.60 0.91 25.08
N ASN A 54 -7.57 2.17 24.63
CA ASN A 54 -7.50 2.51 23.21
C ASN A 54 -6.19 2.03 22.58
N LEU A 55 -5.06 2.19 23.27
CA LEU A 55 -3.76 1.70 22.83
C LEU A 55 -3.79 0.17 22.66
N ALA A 56 -4.26 -0.56 23.67
CA ALA A 56 -4.38 -2.01 23.61
C ALA A 56 -5.31 -2.48 22.46
N ALA A 57 -6.38 -1.73 22.16
CA ALA A 57 -7.25 -2.02 21.02
C ALA A 57 -6.56 -1.78 19.66
N LEU A 58 -5.78 -0.71 19.54
CA LEU A 58 -5.00 -0.41 18.34
C LEU A 58 -3.88 -1.42 18.10
N GLU A 59 -3.18 -1.84 19.16
CA GLU A 59 -2.13 -2.86 19.07
C GLU A 59 -2.69 -4.21 18.59
N ARG A 60 -3.84 -4.62 19.13
CA ARG A 60 -4.55 -5.83 18.64
C ARG A 60 -4.91 -5.71 17.16
N THR A 61 -5.47 -4.57 16.77
CA THR A 61 -5.82 -4.31 15.36
C THR A 61 -4.59 -4.36 14.46
N LEU A 62 -3.48 -3.77 14.90
CA LEU A 62 -2.22 -3.76 14.16
C LEU A 62 -1.68 -5.19 13.98
N ALA A 63 -1.67 -5.99 15.05
CA ALA A 63 -1.24 -7.39 15.00
C ALA A 63 -2.10 -8.22 14.02
N GLU A 64 -3.41 -8.04 14.04
CA GLU A 64 -4.33 -8.70 13.09
C GLU A 64 -4.03 -8.31 11.63
N LYS A 65 -3.80 -7.02 11.35
CA LYS A 65 -3.48 -6.54 10.01
C LYS A 65 -2.13 -7.05 9.51
N GLN A 66 -1.13 -7.10 10.39
CA GLN A 66 0.20 -7.63 10.07
C GLN A 66 0.12 -9.12 9.74
N SER A 67 -0.53 -9.92 10.59
CA SER A 67 -0.72 -11.35 10.33
C SER A 67 -1.42 -11.60 8.99
N ARG A 68 -2.48 -10.82 8.68
CA ARG A 68 -3.15 -10.91 7.39
C ARG A 68 -2.25 -10.52 6.22
N LEU A 69 -1.45 -9.46 6.37
CA LEU A 69 -0.51 -9.02 5.33
C LEU A 69 0.55 -10.10 5.06
N ASP A 70 1.06 -10.74 6.09
CA ASP A 70 2.07 -11.80 5.97
C ASP A 70 1.53 -13.00 5.21
N VAL A 71 0.30 -13.43 5.51
CA VAL A 71 -0.39 -14.48 4.75
C VAL A 71 -0.56 -14.07 3.29
N LEU A 72 -1.01 -12.84 3.01
CA LEU A 72 -1.19 -12.37 1.63
C LEU A 72 0.13 -12.29 0.85
N ARG A 73 1.22 -11.88 1.51
CA ARG A 73 2.55 -11.87 0.92
C ARG A 73 3.02 -13.28 0.58
N GLN A 74 2.83 -14.23 1.48
CA GLN A 74 3.18 -15.62 1.24
C GLN A 74 2.42 -16.19 0.03
N LEU A 75 1.09 -16.00 -0.04
CA LEU A 75 0.29 -16.47 -1.18
C LEU A 75 0.76 -15.83 -2.50
N ASN A 76 1.11 -14.54 -2.47
CA ASN A 76 1.63 -13.84 -3.64
C ASN A 76 3.03 -14.33 -4.06
N GLU A 77 3.93 -14.59 -3.11
CA GLU A 77 5.26 -15.16 -3.35
C GLU A 77 5.17 -16.60 -3.89
N GLU A 78 4.20 -17.37 -3.41
CA GLU A 78 3.92 -18.71 -3.91
C GLU A 78 3.30 -18.70 -5.32
N GLY A 79 2.81 -17.54 -5.76
CA GLY A 79 2.17 -17.34 -7.05
C GLY A 79 0.78 -17.99 -7.09
N GLU A 80 0.02 -17.94 -5.99
CA GLU A 80 -1.30 -18.54 -5.92
C GLU A 80 -2.23 -18.04 -7.04
N GLY A 81 -2.97 -18.98 -7.63
CA GLY A 81 -3.81 -18.71 -8.82
C GLY A 81 -3.06 -18.66 -10.16
N LEU A 82 -1.73 -18.75 -10.19
CA LEU A 82 -0.96 -18.90 -11.42
C LEU A 82 -0.87 -20.35 -11.87
N ALA A 83 -0.53 -20.57 -13.15
CA ALA A 83 -0.24 -21.90 -13.65
C ALA A 83 1.01 -22.48 -12.96
N GLU A 84 1.04 -23.80 -12.76
CA GLU A 84 2.11 -24.52 -12.06
C GLU A 84 3.52 -24.16 -12.56
N GLY A 85 3.69 -24.01 -13.88
CA GLY A 85 4.98 -23.63 -14.45
C GLY A 85 5.36 -22.19 -14.13
N SER A 86 4.41 -21.27 -14.14
CA SER A 86 4.65 -19.88 -13.74
C SER A 86 5.00 -19.78 -12.25
N GLN A 87 4.33 -20.56 -11.39
CA GLN A 87 4.68 -20.68 -9.96
C GLN A 87 6.10 -21.23 -9.78
N ALA A 88 6.46 -22.29 -10.51
CA ALA A 88 7.79 -22.88 -10.47
C ALA A 88 8.86 -21.86 -10.90
N VAL A 89 8.60 -21.06 -11.93
CA VAL A 89 9.51 -19.98 -12.34
C VAL A 89 9.64 -18.94 -11.24
N LEU A 90 8.54 -18.41 -10.70
CA LEU A 90 8.57 -17.40 -9.63
C LEU A 90 9.34 -17.88 -8.39
N LYS A 91 9.21 -19.16 -8.03
CA LYS A 91 9.96 -19.76 -6.92
C LYS A 91 11.46 -19.90 -7.20
N GLY A 92 11.89 -19.71 -8.44
CA GLY A 92 13.28 -19.82 -8.88
C GLY A 92 13.66 -21.22 -9.35
N LEU A 93 12.69 -22.00 -9.83
CA LEU A 93 12.86 -23.36 -10.34
C LEU A 93 13.59 -24.27 -9.34
N ASP A 94 14.77 -24.76 -9.72
CA ASP A 94 15.61 -25.64 -8.93
C ASP A 94 16.89 -24.98 -8.40
N ASP A 95 17.06 -23.70 -8.69
CA ASP A 95 18.19 -22.89 -8.22
C ASP A 95 17.69 -21.47 -7.90
N PRO A 96 17.03 -21.30 -6.73
CA PRO A 96 16.38 -20.04 -6.38
C PRO A 96 17.34 -18.85 -6.35
N ASP A 97 18.58 -19.07 -5.90
CA ASP A 97 19.59 -18.02 -5.77
C ASP A 97 19.98 -17.46 -7.14
N LYS A 98 20.06 -18.33 -8.15
CA LYS A 98 20.34 -17.91 -9.53
C LYS A 98 19.14 -17.25 -10.21
N PHE A 99 17.95 -17.84 -10.09
CA PHE A 99 16.81 -17.42 -10.94
C PHE A 99 16.00 -16.28 -10.34
N ARG A 100 15.85 -16.17 -9.01
CA ARG A 100 14.99 -15.14 -8.39
C ARG A 100 15.44 -13.72 -8.73
N GLU A 101 16.75 -13.48 -8.79
CA GLU A 101 17.28 -12.16 -9.13
C GLU A 101 16.94 -11.73 -10.57
N THR A 102 16.89 -12.71 -11.48
CA THR A 102 16.61 -12.51 -12.92
C THR A 102 15.12 -12.35 -13.24
N ILE A 103 14.24 -12.60 -12.27
CA ILE A 103 12.79 -12.52 -12.42
C ILE A 103 12.30 -11.22 -11.76
N ALA A 104 11.46 -10.47 -12.47
CA ALA A 104 10.83 -9.26 -11.94
C ALA A 104 9.50 -9.54 -11.21
N GLY A 105 8.94 -10.74 -11.36
CA GLY A 105 7.68 -11.17 -10.74
C GLY A 105 6.57 -11.46 -11.76
N SER A 106 5.35 -11.69 -11.28
CA SER A 106 4.17 -11.86 -12.13
C SER A 106 3.82 -10.55 -12.85
N LEU A 107 3.34 -10.63 -14.09
CA LEU A 107 2.88 -9.47 -14.86
C LEU A 107 1.82 -8.67 -14.07
N VAL A 108 0.87 -9.37 -13.44
CA VAL A 108 -0.26 -8.74 -12.73
C VAL A 108 0.21 -7.91 -11.54
N ALA A 109 1.30 -8.31 -10.88
CA ALA A 109 1.87 -7.56 -9.76
C ALA A 109 2.44 -6.18 -10.18
N HIS A 110 2.64 -5.96 -11.48
CA HIS A 110 3.12 -4.68 -12.04
C HIS A 110 1.97 -3.82 -12.60
N LEU A 111 0.72 -4.27 -12.53
CA LEU A 111 -0.43 -3.54 -13.04
C LEU A 111 -1.23 -2.97 -11.89
N ASP A 112 -1.46 -1.66 -11.92
CA ASP A 112 -2.42 -1.01 -11.02
C ASP A 112 -3.71 -0.78 -11.80
N VAL A 113 -4.82 -1.34 -11.32
CA VAL A 113 -6.10 -1.37 -12.04
C VAL A 113 -7.17 -0.79 -11.13
N ASP A 114 -8.04 0.05 -11.68
CA ASP A 114 -9.23 0.53 -10.96
C ASP A 114 -10.04 -0.68 -10.46
N PRO A 115 -10.31 -0.83 -9.14
CA PRO A 115 -10.96 -1.99 -8.57
C PRO A 115 -12.28 -2.38 -9.24
N LYS A 116 -13.02 -1.40 -9.80
CA LYS A 116 -14.29 -1.65 -10.49
C LYS A 116 -14.11 -2.41 -11.81
N PHE A 117 -12.93 -2.35 -12.40
CA PHE A 117 -12.62 -2.92 -13.72
C PHE A 117 -11.74 -4.17 -13.65
N VAL A 118 -11.29 -4.60 -12.46
CA VAL A 118 -10.44 -5.79 -12.27
C VAL A 118 -11.00 -7.02 -13.01
N PRO A 119 -12.29 -7.42 -12.86
CA PRO A 119 -12.80 -8.61 -13.54
C PRO A 119 -12.76 -8.50 -15.07
N ALA A 120 -12.97 -7.29 -15.60
CA ALA A 120 -12.96 -7.05 -17.04
C ALA A 120 -11.53 -7.09 -17.61
N ILE A 121 -10.56 -6.55 -16.87
CA ILE A 121 -9.14 -6.60 -17.26
C ILE A 121 -8.59 -8.02 -17.15
N GLU A 122 -8.92 -8.76 -16.10
CA GLU A 122 -8.56 -10.17 -15.95
C GLU A 122 -9.09 -11.01 -17.12
N ALA A 123 -10.37 -10.84 -17.45
CA ALA A 123 -10.99 -11.52 -18.58
C ALA A 123 -10.32 -11.15 -19.92
N ALA A 124 -9.91 -9.90 -20.09
CA ALA A 124 -9.23 -9.43 -21.29
C ALA A 124 -7.79 -9.95 -21.42
N LEU A 125 -7.05 -10.07 -20.31
CA LEU A 125 -5.70 -10.63 -20.30
C LEU A 125 -5.71 -12.15 -20.54
N GLY A 126 -6.71 -12.85 -19.99
CA GLY A 126 -6.90 -14.28 -20.15
C GLY A 126 -5.63 -15.06 -19.79
N ARG A 127 -5.09 -15.84 -20.73
CA ARG A 127 -3.89 -16.66 -20.51
C ARG A 127 -2.63 -15.85 -20.19
N ASN A 128 -2.58 -14.58 -20.62
CA ASN A 128 -1.44 -13.70 -20.34
C ASN A 128 -1.39 -13.25 -18.88
N LEU A 129 -2.48 -13.45 -18.12
CA LEU A 129 -2.51 -13.23 -16.67
C LEU A 129 -1.44 -14.05 -15.95
N HIS A 130 -1.14 -15.25 -16.46
CA HIS A 130 -0.15 -16.14 -15.87
C HIS A 130 1.30 -15.81 -16.28
N ALA A 131 1.55 -14.69 -16.95
CA ALA A 131 2.88 -14.34 -17.43
C ALA A 131 3.82 -13.91 -16.30
N VAL A 132 5.07 -14.38 -16.35
CA VAL A 132 6.15 -13.97 -15.46
C VAL A 132 7.11 -13.07 -16.23
N VAL A 133 7.42 -11.91 -15.67
CA VAL A 133 8.31 -10.92 -16.27
C VAL A 133 9.77 -11.26 -15.95
N LEU A 134 10.60 -11.36 -16.99
CA LEU A 134 12.04 -11.56 -16.87
C LEU A 134 12.77 -10.21 -16.96
N LYS A 135 13.75 -10.00 -16.08
CA LYS A 135 14.67 -8.86 -16.16
C LYS A 135 15.74 -9.11 -17.23
N ASP A 136 16.30 -10.32 -17.22
CA ASP A 136 17.34 -10.74 -18.15
C ASP A 136 16.77 -11.71 -19.20
N PRO A 137 16.79 -11.38 -20.50
CA PRO A 137 16.38 -12.29 -21.57
C PRO A 137 17.28 -13.53 -21.69
N SER A 138 18.54 -13.47 -21.25
CA SER A 138 19.55 -14.52 -21.47
C SER A 138 19.21 -15.83 -20.76
N VAL A 139 18.46 -15.75 -19.65
CA VAL A 139 18.06 -16.92 -18.86
C VAL A 139 16.84 -17.66 -19.40
N ALA A 140 16.10 -17.08 -20.34
CA ALA A 140 14.85 -17.66 -20.84
C ALA A 140 15.03 -19.07 -21.45
N PRO A 141 16.05 -19.36 -22.29
CA PRO A 141 16.28 -20.71 -22.82
C PRO A 141 16.55 -21.73 -21.72
N GLU A 142 17.28 -21.34 -20.68
CA GLU A 142 17.58 -22.21 -19.54
C GLU A 142 16.31 -22.50 -18.73
N ILE A 143 15.50 -21.48 -18.42
CA ILE A 143 14.21 -21.63 -17.76
C ILE A 143 13.32 -22.61 -18.52
N ILE A 144 13.19 -22.44 -19.84
CA ILE A 144 12.38 -23.32 -20.69
C ILE A 144 12.91 -24.76 -20.67
N ALA A 145 14.24 -24.93 -20.74
CA ALA A 145 14.86 -26.25 -20.67
C ALA A 145 14.61 -26.94 -19.32
N ARG A 146 14.69 -26.21 -18.21
CA ARG A 146 14.42 -26.72 -16.86
C ARG A 146 12.96 -27.12 -16.69
N LEU A 147 12.02 -26.27 -17.09
CA LEU A 147 10.58 -26.56 -17.05
C LEU A 147 10.26 -27.85 -17.82
N ARG A 148 10.84 -28.04 -19.01
CA ARG A 148 10.66 -29.25 -19.82
C ARG A 148 11.30 -30.49 -19.20
N LYS A 149 12.56 -30.38 -18.77
CA LYS A 149 13.32 -31.51 -18.20
C LYS A 149 12.66 -32.05 -16.94
N LYS A 150 12.14 -31.16 -16.08
CA LYS A 150 11.52 -31.50 -14.80
C LYS A 150 10.00 -31.63 -14.88
N LYS A 151 9.40 -31.40 -16.06
CA LYS A 151 7.94 -31.46 -16.30
C LYS A 151 7.14 -30.59 -15.33
N LEU A 152 7.63 -29.38 -15.04
CA LEU A 152 7.05 -28.46 -14.05
C LEU A 152 5.85 -27.66 -14.61
N GLY A 153 5.14 -28.21 -15.60
CA GLY A 153 3.98 -27.54 -16.21
C GLY A 153 4.34 -26.44 -17.23
N GLN A 154 3.33 -25.59 -17.52
CA GLN A 154 3.42 -24.51 -18.52
C GLN A 154 3.62 -23.15 -17.84
N ALA A 155 4.51 -22.34 -18.40
CA ALA A 155 4.75 -20.96 -17.97
C ALA A 155 4.67 -20.01 -19.16
N ALA A 156 4.04 -18.85 -18.98
CA ALA A 156 4.15 -17.74 -19.90
C ALA A 156 5.30 -16.83 -19.44
N LEU A 157 6.25 -16.53 -20.31
CA LEU A 157 7.41 -15.68 -20.02
C LEU A 157 7.30 -14.39 -20.82
N LEU A 158 7.37 -13.26 -20.14
CA LEU A 158 7.42 -11.94 -20.74
C LEU A 158 8.85 -11.39 -20.67
N ILE A 159 9.39 -11.03 -21.83
CA ILE A 159 10.71 -10.43 -21.97
C ILE A 159 10.49 -9.02 -22.53
N PRO A 160 10.52 -7.96 -21.69
CA PRO A 160 10.19 -6.60 -22.10
C PRO A 160 11.00 -6.11 -23.31
N GLN A 161 12.28 -6.49 -23.41
CA GLN A 161 13.18 -6.09 -24.48
C GLN A 161 12.81 -6.66 -25.86
N LEU A 162 12.03 -7.74 -25.90
CA LEU A 162 11.54 -8.36 -27.13
C LEU A 162 10.14 -7.88 -27.51
N THR A 163 9.52 -7.03 -26.69
CA THR A 163 8.20 -6.47 -26.99
C THR A 163 8.38 -5.41 -28.07
N GLY A 164 7.67 -5.60 -29.19
CA GLY A 164 7.79 -4.70 -30.35
C GLY A 164 7.35 -3.27 -30.00
N SER A 165 7.77 -2.31 -30.83
CA SER A 165 7.27 -0.93 -30.71
C SER A 165 5.74 -0.93 -30.68
N PRO A 166 5.10 -0.25 -29.71
CA PRO A 166 3.66 -0.19 -29.67
C PRO A 166 3.17 0.43 -30.96
N GLN A 167 2.31 -0.28 -31.71
CA GLN A 167 1.55 0.39 -32.74
C GLN A 167 0.65 1.40 -32.03
N LYS A 168 0.89 2.69 -32.28
CA LYS A 168 0.06 3.77 -31.77
C LYS A 168 -1.37 3.47 -32.22
N PRO A 169 -2.30 3.15 -31.31
CA PRO A 169 -3.69 3.01 -31.70
C PRO A 169 -4.09 4.39 -32.24
N ALA A 170 -4.71 4.44 -33.42
CA ALA A 170 -5.43 5.63 -33.82
C ALA A 170 -6.35 6.01 -32.64
N LEU A 171 -6.36 7.28 -32.22
CA LEU A 171 -7.31 7.74 -31.20
C LEU A 171 -8.71 7.38 -31.70
N LYS A 172 -9.27 6.32 -31.13
CA LYS A 172 -10.63 5.88 -31.42
C LYS A 172 -11.50 6.47 -30.32
N SER A 173 -12.48 7.26 -30.72
CA SER A 173 -13.54 7.69 -29.81
C SER A 173 -14.15 6.47 -29.13
N LEU A 174 -14.46 6.60 -27.84
CA LEU A 174 -15.14 5.54 -27.09
C LEU A 174 -16.45 5.16 -27.82
N PRO A 175 -16.68 3.87 -28.13
CA PRO A 175 -17.92 3.45 -28.78
C PRO A 175 -19.15 3.76 -27.93
N ALA A 176 -20.29 4.03 -28.59
CA ALA A 176 -21.55 4.26 -27.89
C ALA A 176 -21.93 3.04 -27.03
N GLY A 177 -22.31 3.29 -25.76
CA GLY A 177 -22.64 2.25 -24.78
C GLY A 177 -21.43 1.63 -24.06
N ALA A 178 -20.19 1.96 -24.45
CA ALA A 178 -19.02 1.51 -23.72
C ALA A 178 -18.77 2.36 -22.47
N LEU A 179 -18.27 1.70 -21.42
CA LEU A 179 -17.85 2.36 -20.18
C LEU A 179 -16.48 3.00 -20.33
N ALA A 180 -15.52 2.28 -20.92
CA ALA A 180 -14.13 2.72 -21.02
C ALA A 180 -13.31 1.87 -22.00
N TRP A 181 -12.15 2.39 -22.40
CA TRP A 181 -11.06 1.57 -22.91
C TRP A 181 -10.33 0.88 -21.76
N ALA A 182 -9.88 -0.35 -21.96
CA ALA A 182 -9.12 -1.08 -20.95
C ALA A 182 -7.82 -0.36 -20.55
N MET A 183 -7.13 0.24 -21.54
CA MET A 183 -5.90 1.01 -21.31
C MET A 183 -6.09 2.26 -20.45
N ASP A 184 -7.32 2.79 -20.36
CA ASP A 184 -7.60 3.98 -19.55
C ASP A 184 -7.90 3.64 -18.08
N LYS A 185 -8.02 2.33 -17.77
CA LYS A 185 -8.40 1.81 -16.45
C LYS A 185 -7.28 1.08 -15.73
N LEU A 186 -6.08 1.16 -16.28
CA LEU A 186 -4.88 0.59 -15.69
C LEU A 186 -3.69 1.53 -15.84
N ILE A 187 -2.72 1.36 -14.95
CA ILE A 187 -1.40 1.98 -15.00
C ILE A 187 -0.38 0.84 -15.04
N ALA A 188 0.58 0.94 -15.95
CA ALA A 188 1.66 -0.01 -16.10
C ALA A 188 3.00 0.75 -16.13
N PRO A 189 4.11 0.13 -15.67
CA PRO A 189 5.43 0.73 -15.78
C PRO A 189 5.83 0.88 -17.26
N SER A 190 6.66 1.88 -17.54
CA SER A 190 7.09 2.23 -18.91
C SER A 190 7.75 1.07 -19.67
N SER A 191 8.43 0.17 -18.96
CA SER A 191 9.02 -1.05 -19.53
C SER A 191 7.99 -2.06 -20.02
N LEU A 192 6.79 -2.08 -19.44
CA LEU A 192 5.72 -3.02 -19.78
C LEU A 192 4.61 -2.38 -20.62
N GLU A 193 4.53 -1.05 -20.65
CA GLU A 193 3.50 -0.31 -21.39
C GLU A 193 3.36 -0.76 -22.85
N PRO A 194 4.43 -1.00 -23.64
CA PRO A 194 4.31 -1.50 -25.01
C PRO A 194 3.54 -2.82 -25.11
N PHE A 195 3.84 -3.76 -24.21
CA PHE A 195 3.21 -5.07 -24.17
C PHE A 195 1.76 -4.99 -23.71
N VAL A 196 1.50 -4.26 -22.62
CA VAL A 196 0.14 -4.07 -22.10
C VAL A 196 -0.73 -3.40 -23.15
N ARG A 197 -0.19 -2.41 -23.86
CA ARG A 197 -0.87 -1.75 -24.99
C ARG A 197 -1.12 -2.69 -26.17
N GLN A 198 -0.22 -3.62 -26.45
CA GLN A 198 -0.44 -4.64 -27.48
C GLN A 198 -1.60 -5.57 -27.10
N LEU A 199 -1.72 -5.95 -25.82
CA LEU A 199 -2.79 -6.83 -25.34
C LEU A 199 -4.14 -6.11 -25.20
N LEU A 200 -4.14 -4.91 -24.63
CA LEU A 200 -5.35 -4.22 -24.16
C LEU A 200 -5.69 -2.96 -24.96
N GLY A 201 -4.85 -2.54 -25.92
CA GLY A 201 -5.02 -1.31 -26.69
C GLY A 201 -6.23 -1.27 -27.62
N ASN A 202 -6.83 -2.43 -27.93
CA ASN A 202 -8.07 -2.52 -28.70
C ASN A 202 -9.22 -3.14 -27.88
N VAL A 203 -9.12 -3.15 -26.55
CA VAL A 203 -10.13 -3.73 -25.65
C VAL A 203 -11.01 -2.62 -25.10
N VAL A 204 -12.33 -2.79 -25.27
CA VAL A 204 -13.36 -1.87 -24.80
C VAL A 204 -14.23 -2.61 -23.78
N ILE A 205 -14.56 -1.93 -22.68
CA ILE A 205 -15.33 -2.48 -21.57
C ILE A 205 -16.76 -1.93 -21.65
N PHE A 206 -17.75 -2.81 -21.48
CA PHE A 206 -19.18 -2.50 -21.45
C PHE A 206 -19.77 -2.89 -20.09
N SER A 207 -20.88 -2.26 -19.71
CA SER A 207 -21.60 -2.59 -18.47
C SER A 207 -22.39 -3.89 -18.58
N ASP A 208 -22.80 -4.27 -19.79
CA ASP A 208 -23.65 -5.43 -20.03
C ASP A 208 -23.26 -6.18 -21.31
N PHE A 209 -23.51 -7.50 -21.31
CA PHE A 209 -23.20 -8.40 -22.41
C PHE A 209 -23.98 -8.09 -23.69
N GLN A 210 -25.25 -7.68 -23.58
CA GLN A 210 -26.09 -7.36 -24.73
C GLN A 210 -25.57 -6.12 -25.47
N GLN A 211 -25.17 -5.07 -24.74
CA GLN A 211 -24.55 -3.88 -25.34
C GLN A 211 -23.24 -4.21 -26.06
N ALA A 212 -22.42 -5.09 -25.47
CA ALA A 212 -21.19 -5.57 -26.10
C ALA A 212 -21.48 -6.35 -27.41
N LEU A 213 -22.52 -7.19 -27.44
CA LEU A 213 -22.94 -7.94 -28.62
C LEU A 213 -23.45 -7.03 -29.74
N GLU A 214 -24.30 -6.06 -29.43
CA GLU A 214 -24.83 -5.09 -30.41
C GLU A 214 -23.70 -4.32 -31.08
N HIS A 215 -22.72 -3.86 -30.30
CA HIS A 215 -21.53 -3.22 -30.84
C HIS A 215 -20.73 -4.17 -31.74
N CYS A 216 -20.48 -5.42 -31.31
CA CYS A 216 -19.76 -6.43 -32.11
C CYS A 216 -20.46 -6.72 -33.44
N TRP A 217 -21.78 -6.84 -33.44
CA TRP A 217 -22.56 -7.09 -34.66
C TRP A 217 -22.60 -5.87 -35.59
N SER A 218 -22.72 -4.66 -35.04
CA SER A 218 -22.66 -3.40 -35.80
C SER A 218 -21.30 -3.21 -36.46
N ALA A 219 -20.22 -3.49 -35.73
CA ALA A 219 -18.86 -3.42 -36.24
C ALA A 219 -18.60 -4.48 -37.34
N LYS A 220 -19.05 -5.73 -37.14
CA LYS A 220 -18.91 -6.80 -38.15
C LYS A 220 -19.70 -6.52 -39.43
N ARG A 221 -20.88 -5.90 -39.34
CA ARG A 221 -21.69 -5.51 -40.52
C ARG A 221 -21.01 -4.46 -41.41
N LYS A 222 -20.09 -3.67 -40.85
CA LYS A 222 -19.29 -2.68 -41.59
C LYS A 222 -18.07 -3.29 -42.30
N LEU A 223 -17.72 -4.55 -42.03
CA LEU A 223 -16.62 -5.24 -42.69
C LEU A 223 -17.11 -5.88 -44.02
N PRO A 224 -16.49 -5.56 -45.18
CA PRO A 224 -16.98 -5.97 -46.50
C PRO A 224 -16.98 -7.50 -46.74
N ILE A 225 -16.27 -8.26 -45.90
CA ILE A 225 -15.99 -9.69 -46.09
C ILE A 225 -17.20 -10.59 -45.70
N TRP A 226 -18.13 -10.09 -44.87
CA TRP A 226 -19.24 -10.90 -44.33
C TRP A 226 -20.58 -10.72 -45.05
N ARG A 227 -20.67 -9.83 -46.04
CA ARG A 227 -21.91 -9.59 -46.80
C ARG A 227 -22.37 -10.77 -47.67
N LYS A 228 -21.56 -11.82 -47.84
CA LYS A 228 -21.85 -12.95 -48.75
C LYS A 228 -22.37 -14.24 -48.08
N LYS A 229 -22.61 -14.27 -46.77
CA LYS A 229 -23.26 -15.44 -46.12
C LYS A 229 -24.49 -15.03 -45.33
N LYS A 230 -25.58 -14.74 -46.04
CA LYS A 230 -26.93 -15.00 -45.53
C LYS A 230 -27.47 -16.22 -46.29
N PRO A 231 -27.75 -17.36 -45.65
CA PRO A 231 -28.56 -18.39 -46.27
C PRO A 231 -29.99 -17.85 -46.40
N ARG A 232 -30.65 -18.21 -47.51
CA ARG A 232 -32.08 -17.96 -47.74
C ARG A 232 -32.92 -18.77 -46.76
#